data_AF-A0A7C1GHT4-F1
#
_entry.id   AF-A0A7C1GHT4-F1
#
_cell.length_a   1.000
_cell.length_b   1.000
_cell.length_c   1.000
_cell.angle_alpha   90.00
_cell.angle_beta   90.00
_cell.angle_gamma   90.00
#
_symmetry.space_group_name_H-M   'P 1'
#
loop_
_entity.id
_entity.type
_entity.pdbx_description
1 polymer ?
#
loop_
_entity_poly.entity_id
_entity_poly.type
_entity_poly.pdbx_seq_one_letter_code
_entity_poly.pdbx_strand_id
1 'polypeptide(L)' 'LHVLRETLGNGPLIVTPGVRPAWAAQDDQKRVMTPLEAARAGASMIVVGRPILKHKNPAQAVAMIIEEMNL' A
#
# COMPACT_ATOMS: atom_id res chain seq x y z
N LEU A 1 2.98 3.34 11.30
CA LEU A 1 2.28 2.06 11.58
C LEU A 1 2.94 1.31 12.73
N HIS A 2 4.28 1.27 12.80
CA HIS A 2 5.02 0.60 13.89
C HIS A 2 4.55 0.96 15.31
N VAL A 3 4.48 2.25 15.65
CA VAL A 3 3.99 2.73 16.96
C VAL A 3 2.59 2.20 17.30
N LEU A 4 1.70 2.09 16.30
CA LEU A 4 0.36 1.54 16.51
C LEU A 4 0.40 0.04 16.81
N ARG A 5 1.28 -0.72 16.14
CA ARG A 5 1.48 -2.16 16.40
C ARG A 5 2.12 -2.41 17.76
N GLU A 6 3.10 -1.60 18.14
CA GLU A 6 3.74 -1.68 19.45
C GLU A 6 2.74 -1.38 20.58
N THR A 7 1.86 -0.39 20.38
CA THR A 7 0.92 0.05 21.42
C THR A 7 -0.31 -0.85 21.52
N LEU A 8 -0.83 -1.34 20.38
CA LEU A 8 -2.13 -2.02 20.32
C LEU A 8 -2.03 -3.53 20.04
N GLY A 9 -0.83 -4.02 19.74
CA GLY A 9 -0.60 -5.40 19.34
C GLY A 9 -1.28 -5.79 18.02
N ASN A 10 -1.53 -7.09 17.85
CA ASN A 10 -2.06 -7.67 16.61
C ASN A 10 -3.60 -7.73 16.56
N GLY A 11 -4.30 -7.33 17.63
CA GLY A 11 -5.76 -7.42 17.69
C GLY A 11 -6.46 -6.49 16.69
N PRO A 12 -6.15 -5.18 16.68
CA PRO A 12 -6.82 -4.25 15.77
C PRO A 12 -6.39 -4.37 14.31
N LEU A 13 -7.35 -4.16 13.41
CA LEU A 13 -7.08 -3.99 11.99
C LEU A 13 -6.52 -2.59 11.73
N ILE A 14 -5.36 -2.52 11.07
CA ILE A 14 -4.76 -1.26 10.62
C ILE A 14 -4.96 -1.11 9.12
N VAL A 15 -5.94 -0.30 8.74
CA VAL A 15 -6.24 0.01 7.34
C VAL A 15 -5.42 1.22 6.91
N THR A 16 -4.58 1.06 5.88
CA THR A 16 -3.62 2.10 5.45
C THR A 16 -3.99 2.61 4.06
N PRO A 17 -4.67 3.77 3.96
CA PRO A 17 -4.92 4.44 2.69
C PRO A 17 -3.73 5.27 2.24
N GLY A 18 -3.78 5.71 0.99
CA GLY A 18 -2.70 6.54 0.43
C GLY A 18 -1.41 5.74 0.28
N VAL A 19 -1.50 4.53 -0.25
CA VAL A 19 -0.34 3.72 -0.64
C VAL A 19 -0.12 3.84 -2.16
N ARG A 20 1.14 3.86 -2.60
CA ARG A 20 1.51 4.02 -4.01
C ARG A 20 2.53 2.97 -4.43
N PRO A 21 2.22 2.15 -5.45
CA PRO A 21 3.18 1.21 -6.01
C PRO A 21 4.40 1.94 -6.59
N ALA A 22 5.57 1.30 -6.54
CA ALA A 22 6.82 1.92 -7.03
C ALA A 22 6.75 2.38 -8.51
N TRP A 23 5.92 1.72 -9.32
CA TRP A 23 5.74 2.04 -10.75
C TRP A 23 4.72 3.15 -11.03
N ALA A 24 3.99 3.65 -10.03
CA ALA A 24 2.96 4.67 -10.23
C ALA A 24 3.56 6.09 -10.21
N ALA A 25 3.11 6.96 -11.14
CA ALA A 25 3.59 8.34 -11.26
C ALA A 25 3.50 9.14 -9.95
N GLN A 26 4.53 9.93 -9.66
CA GLN A 26 4.75 10.63 -8.37
C GLN A 26 4.02 11.97 -8.22
N ASP A 27 3.26 12.42 -9.22
CA ASP A 27 2.98 13.84 -9.47
C ASP A 27 2.26 14.65 -8.38
N ASP A 28 1.76 14.08 -7.27
CA ASP A 28 0.86 14.82 -6.36
C ASP A 28 1.07 14.74 -4.85
N GLN A 29 1.93 13.92 -4.21
CA GLN A 29 1.96 13.92 -2.73
C GLN A 29 3.26 13.52 -2.01
N LYS A 30 3.39 14.13 -0.83
CA LYS A 30 4.57 14.34 0.01
C LYS A 30 4.88 13.22 1.01
N ARG A 31 4.36 12.01 0.84
CA ARG A 31 4.71 10.80 1.62
C ARG A 31 3.77 9.69 1.16
N VAL A 32 4.27 8.70 0.45
CA VAL A 32 3.43 7.59 0.00
C VAL A 32 4.27 6.34 0.05
N MET A 33 4.12 5.61 1.15
CA MET A 33 4.78 4.32 1.29
C MET A 33 4.34 3.38 0.17
N THR A 34 5.23 2.48 -0.23
CA THR A 34 4.89 1.42 -1.17
C THR A 34 3.98 0.38 -0.51
N PRO A 35 3.26 -0.46 -1.29
CA PRO A 35 2.54 -1.60 -0.76
C PRO A 35 3.41 -2.50 0.13
N LEU A 36 4.64 -2.76 -0.30
CA LEU A 36 5.60 -3.55 0.47
C LEU A 36 5.98 -2.88 1.79
N GLU A 37 6.26 -1.58 1.77
CA GLU A 37 6.58 -0.81 2.99
C GLU A 37 5.39 -0.77 3.95
N ALA A 38 4.16 -0.63 3.44
CA ALA A 38 2.94 -0.66 4.24
C ALA A 38 2.75 -2.00 4.95
N ALA A 39 2.95 -3.10 4.21
CA ALA A 39 2.88 -4.45 4.75
C ALA A 39 3.95 -4.65 5.84
N ARG A 40 5.22 -4.30 5.55
CA ARG A 40 6.34 -4.43 6.49
C ARG A 40 6.17 -3.57 7.75
N ALA A 41 5.55 -2.40 7.62
CA ALA A 41 5.26 -1.52 8.74
C ALA A 41 4.04 -1.98 9.57
N GLY A 42 3.35 -3.05 9.15
CA GLY A 42 2.30 -3.72 9.91
C GLY A 42 0.88 -3.34 9.50
N ALA A 43 0.63 -2.88 8.27
CA ALA A 43 -0.73 -2.72 7.76
C ALA A 43 -1.46 -4.08 7.73
N SER A 44 -2.72 -4.10 8.19
CA SER A 44 -3.61 -5.25 7.97
C SER A 44 -4.22 -5.22 6.57
N MET A 45 -4.51 -4.02 6.08
CA MET A 45 -5.13 -3.80 4.77
C MET A 45 -4.52 -2.56 4.13
N ILE A 46 -4.31 -2.63 2.82
CA ILE A 46 -3.72 -1.57 2.02
C ILE A 46 -4.77 -1.10 1.02
N VAL A 47 -5.01 0.22 0.97
CA VAL A 47 -5.97 0.81 0.04
C VAL A 47 -5.24 1.55 -1.08
N VAL A 48 -5.34 0.99 -2.29
CA VAL A 48 -4.80 1.58 -3.52
C VAL A 48 -5.95 2.02 -4.42
N GLY A 49 -5.99 3.30 -4.78
CA GLY A 49 -7.03 3.89 -5.62
C GLY A 49 -6.54 4.20 -7.04
N ARG A 50 -6.14 5.48 -7.25
CA ARG A 50 -5.72 6.02 -8.55
C ARG A 50 -4.76 5.12 -9.36
N PRO A 51 -3.73 4.47 -8.78
CA PRO A 51 -2.84 3.60 -9.54
C PRO A 51 -3.54 2.43 -10.21
N ILE A 52 -4.60 1.87 -9.60
CA ILE A 52 -5.40 0.81 -10.20
C ILE A 52 -6.41 1.41 -11.17
N LEU A 53 -7.17 2.42 -10.73
CA LEU A 53 -8.29 2.98 -11.50
C LEU A 53 -7.86 3.71 -12.78
N LYS A 54 -6.65 4.29 -12.82
CA LYS A 54 -6.12 4.99 -14.01
C LYS A 54 -5.22 4.13 -14.88
N HIS A 55 -4.93 2.89 -14.50
CA HIS A 55 -4.09 2.01 -15.32
C HIS A 55 -4.86 1.53 -16.53
N LYS A 56 -4.18 1.38 -17.67
CA LYS A 56 -4.79 0.87 -18.92
C LYS A 56 -5.37 -0.55 -18.77
N ASN A 57 -4.82 -1.31 -17.81
CA ASN A 57 -5.28 -2.64 -17.45
C ASN A 57 -5.33 -2.76 -15.91
N PRO A 58 -6.49 -2.55 -15.27
CA PRO A 58 -6.61 -2.59 -13.80
C PRO A 58 -6.22 -3.94 -13.19
N ALA A 59 -6.52 -5.06 -13.88
CA ALA A 59 -6.14 -6.39 -13.40
C ALA A 59 -4.61 -6.55 -13.37
N GLN A 60 -3.92 -6.08 -14.41
CA GLN A 60 -2.45 -6.06 -14.43
C GLN A 60 -1.88 -5.16 -13.33
N ALA A 61 -2.50 -4.00 -13.07
CA ALA A 61 -2.09 -3.11 -11.99
C ALA A 61 -2.14 -3.80 -10.62
N VAL A 62 -3.22 -4.54 -10.35
CA VAL A 62 -3.36 -5.33 -9.12
C VAL A 62 -2.31 -6.44 -9.07
N ALA A 63 -2.08 -7.16 -10.17
CA ALA A 63 -1.07 -8.22 -10.22
C ALA A 63 0.33 -7.70 -9.87
N MET A 64 0.74 -6.56 -10.44
CA MET A 64 2.03 -5.93 -10.14
C MET A 64 2.15 -5.48 -8.67
N ILE A 65 1.04 -5.03 -8.05
CA ILE A 65 1.01 -4.66 -6.63
C ILE A 65 1.22 -5.89 -5.75
N ILE A 66 0.56 -6.99 -6.06
CA ILE A 66 0.70 -8.25 -5.34
C ILE A 66 2.13 -8.78 -5.49
N GLU A 67 2.69 -8.72 -6.70
CA GLU A 67 4.08 -9.09 -6.96
C GLU A 67 5.06 -8.25 -6.13
N GLU A 68 4.88 -6.93 -6.10
CA GLU A 68 5.69 -6.01 -5.28
C GLU A 68 5.63 -6.35 -3.78
N MET A 69 4.47 -6.79 -3.28
CA MET A 69 4.31 -7.19 -1.88
C MET A 69 4.97 -8.53 -1.52
N ASN A 70 5.30 -9.36 -2.52
CA ASN A 70 5.93 -10.67 -2.33
C ASN A 70 7.48 -10.61 -2.42
N LEU A 71 8.07 -9.41 -2.59
CA LEU A 71 9.52 -9.16 -2.61
C LEU A 71 10.13 -9.01 -1.20
#